data_AF-K8XL90-F1
#
_entry.id   AF-K8XL90-F1
#
_cell.length_a   1.000
_cell.length_b   1.000
_cell.length_c   1.000
_cell.angle_alpha   90.00
_cell.angle_beta   90.00
_cell.angle_gamma   90.00
#
_symmetry.space_group_name_H-M   'P 1'
#
loop_
_entity.id
_entity.type
_entity.pdbx_description
1 polymer ?
#
loop_
_entity_poly.entity_id
_entity_poly.type
_entity_poly.pdbx_seq_one_letter_code
_entity_poly.pdbx_strand_id
1 'polypeptide(L)'
;LKVDIFGKLDKIVKPSGILASNTSSIPLIKMANATQRPGQVVGVHFFNPVPVMPLVEIVVSLVTSEETVTAVTDYAKNTLRKKTVRAGDR
;
A
#
# COMPACT_ATOMS: atom_id res chain seq x y z
N LEU A 1 7.93 9.94 11.38
CA LEU A 1 7.10 8.86 11.96
C LEU A 1 6.84 7.71 10.99
N LYS A 2 6.03 7.85 9.92
CA LYS A 2 5.68 6.69 9.05
C LYS A 2 6.88 5.96 8.43
N VAL A 3 7.89 6.69 7.96
CA VAL A 3 9.12 6.10 7.40
C VAL A 3 9.82 5.19 8.41
N ASP A 4 9.96 5.65 9.66
CA ASP A 4 10.54 4.85 10.75
C ASP A 4 9.69 3.61 11.09
N ILE A 5 8.36 3.75 11.09
CA ILE A 5 7.44 2.61 11.29
C ILE A 5 7.63 1.55 10.21
N PHE A 6 7.77 1.95 8.93
CA PHE A 6 7.98 1.00 7.84
C PHE A 6 9.31 0.26 7.97
N GLY A 7 10.39 0.94 8.36
CA GLY A 7 11.68 0.28 8.63
C GLY A 7 11.64 -0.68 9.83
N LYS A 8 10.78 -0.42 10.83
CA LYS A 8 10.54 -1.37 11.94
C LYS A 8 9.70 -2.57 11.49
N LEU A 9 8.63 -2.33 10.72
CA LEU A 9 7.76 -3.40 10.21
C LEU A 9 8.52 -4.36 9.29
N ASP A 10 9.46 -3.87 8.49
CA ASP A 10 10.31 -4.70 7.63
C ASP A 10 11.06 -5.81 8.38
N LYS A 11 11.43 -5.56 9.63
CA LYS A 11 12.14 -6.52 10.50
C LYS A 11 11.21 -7.48 11.23
N ILE A 12 9.95 -7.10 11.43
CA ILE A 12 8.97 -7.84 12.24
C ILE A 12 8.09 -8.74 11.37
N VAL A 13 7.69 -8.25 10.20
CA VAL A 13 6.76 -8.94 9.31
C VAL A 13 7.51 -9.99 8.50
N LYS A 14 6.90 -11.17 8.39
CA LYS A 14 7.42 -12.30 7.58
C LYS A 14 7.86 -11.82 6.18
N PRO A 15 8.88 -12.45 5.55
CA PRO A 15 9.38 -12.01 4.24
C PRO A 15 8.32 -11.92 3.13
N SER A 16 7.26 -12.74 3.19
CA SER A 16 6.15 -12.70 2.22
C SER A 16 5.06 -11.66 2.51
N GLY A 17 5.19 -10.86 3.58
CA GLY A 17 4.20 -9.85 3.95
C GLY A 17 4.33 -8.57 3.14
N ILE A 18 3.19 -8.06 2.66
CA ILE A 18 3.04 -6.76 1.98
C ILE A 18 2.81 -5.66 3.03
N LEU A 19 3.48 -4.53 2.89
CA LEU A 19 3.32 -3.36 3.75
C LEU A 19 2.52 -2.27 3.04
N ALA A 20 1.31 -2.01 3.54
CA ALA A 20 0.38 -1.05 2.94
C ALA A 20 0.26 0.25 3.77
N SER A 21 0.22 1.41 3.11
CA SER A 21 0.01 2.71 3.75
C SER A 21 -1.28 3.39 3.26
N ASN A 22 -2.13 3.83 4.18
CA ASN A 22 -3.30 4.70 3.89
C ASN A 22 -2.92 6.19 3.87
N THR A 23 -1.71 6.54 3.43
CA THR A 23 -1.28 7.94 3.43
C THR A 23 -1.92 8.71 2.28
N SER A 24 -2.22 10.00 2.48
CA SER A 24 -2.74 10.89 1.43
C SER A 24 -1.69 11.92 0.94
N SER A 25 -0.57 12.08 1.66
CA SER A 25 0.37 13.20 1.40
C SER A 25 1.84 12.87 1.66
N ILE A 26 2.16 11.61 1.95
CA ILE A 26 3.54 11.16 2.16
C ILE A 26 3.92 10.29 0.97
N PRO A 27 4.92 10.67 0.16
CA PRO A 27 5.36 9.88 -0.97
C PRO A 27 5.70 8.45 -0.57
N LEU A 28 5.11 7.49 -1.25
CA LEU A 28 5.25 6.07 -0.95
C LEU A 28 6.70 5.61 -1.08
N ILE A 29 7.43 6.17 -2.06
CA ILE A 29 8.84 5.88 -2.28
C ILE A 29 9.71 6.12 -1.03
N LYS A 30 9.35 7.10 -0.18
CA LYS A 30 10.08 7.37 1.07
C LYS A 30 9.92 6.24 2.09
N MET A 31 8.75 5.61 2.14
CA MET A 31 8.50 4.46 2.99
C MET A 31 9.12 3.19 2.40
N ALA A 32 9.04 3.00 1.08
CA ALA A 32 9.66 1.87 0.39
C ALA A 32 11.18 1.81 0.63
N ASN A 33 11.87 2.94 0.49
CA ASN A 33 13.32 3.06 0.69
C ASN A 33 13.78 2.83 2.15
N ALA A 34 12.86 2.83 3.11
CA ALA A 34 13.17 2.51 4.51
C ALA A 34 13.17 1.01 4.80
N THR A 35 12.89 0.18 3.79
CA THR A 35 12.77 -1.28 3.91
C THR A 35 13.77 -1.99 3.00
N GLN A 36 14.07 -3.25 3.30
CA GLN A 36 14.81 -4.15 2.40
C GLN A 36 13.91 -4.80 1.34
N ARG A 37 12.62 -4.46 1.31
CA ARG A 37 11.59 -5.03 0.41
C ARG A 37 10.76 -3.96 -0.32
N PRO A 38 11.39 -3.00 -1.03
CA PRO A 38 10.67 -1.87 -1.64
C PRO A 38 9.56 -2.32 -2.60
N GLY A 39 9.72 -3.46 -3.27
CA GLY A 39 8.69 -4.06 -4.13
C GLY A 39 7.41 -4.50 -3.43
N GLN A 40 7.46 -4.73 -2.11
CA GLN A 40 6.32 -5.16 -1.29
C GLN A 40 5.71 -3.99 -0.50
N VAL A 41 6.03 -2.75 -0.85
CA VAL A 41 5.43 -1.54 -0.26
C VAL A 41 4.45 -0.92 -1.25
N VAL A 42 3.21 -0.68 -0.79
CA VAL A 42 2.10 -0.18 -1.62
C VAL A 42 1.23 0.81 -0.84
N GLY A 43 0.56 1.73 -1.53
CA GLY A 43 -0.45 2.58 -0.91
C GLY A 43 -1.85 2.01 -1.11
N VAL A 44 -2.69 2.09 -0.08
CA VAL A 44 -4.09 1.70 -0.11
C VAL A 44 -4.90 2.83 0.50
N HIS A 45 -5.30 3.77 -0.35
CA HIS A 45 -5.94 5.00 0.08
C HIS A 45 -7.45 4.84 0.09
N PHE A 46 -8.01 4.86 1.29
CA PHE A 46 -9.44 4.82 1.56
C PHE A 46 -10.02 6.23 1.68
N PHE A 47 -11.26 6.38 1.23
CA PHE A 47 -12.03 7.60 1.39
C PHE A 47 -12.95 7.50 2.62
N ASN A 48 -13.01 8.58 3.40
CA ASN A 48 -13.86 8.65 4.60
C ASN A 48 -15.30 9.02 4.20
N PRO A 49 -16.36 8.34 4.68
CA PRO A 49 -16.37 7.18 5.60
C PRO A 49 -16.00 5.84 4.95
N VAL A 50 -14.99 5.17 5.51
CA VAL A 50 -14.42 3.94 4.95
C VAL A 50 -15.45 2.82 4.72
N PRO A 51 -16.42 2.56 5.62
CA PRO A 51 -17.42 1.52 5.37
C PRO A 51 -18.34 1.83 4.19
N VAL A 52 -18.64 3.11 3.97
CA VAL A 52 -19.65 3.59 3.00
C VAL A 52 -19.03 3.86 1.64
N MET A 53 -17.83 4.43 1.60
CA MET A 53 -17.17 4.80 0.34
C MET A 53 -16.75 3.56 -0.44
N PRO A 54 -17.18 3.40 -1.70
CA PRO A 54 -16.86 2.21 -2.49
C PRO A 54 -15.43 2.27 -3.06
N LEU A 55 -14.87 3.47 -3.23
CA LEU A 55 -13.60 3.67 -3.91
C LEU A 55 -12.40 3.42 -2.97
N VAL A 56 -11.39 2.74 -3.49
CA VAL A 56 -10.05 2.62 -2.92
C VAL A 56 -9.03 2.84 -4.02
N GLU A 57 -8.03 3.69 -3.77
CA GLU A 57 -6.89 3.84 -4.69
C GLU A 57 -5.76 2.91 -4.26
N ILE A 58 -5.29 2.09 -5.21
CA ILE A 58 -4.05 1.34 -5.07
C ILE A 58 -2.93 2.20 -5.62
N VAL A 59 -2.20 2.85 -4.73
CA VAL A 59 -1.14 3.80 -5.06
C VAL A 59 0.17 3.04 -5.25
N VAL A 60 0.78 3.21 -6.42
CA VAL A 60 1.94 2.42 -6.86
C VAL A 60 3.14 3.34 -7.05
N SER A 61 4.25 2.99 -6.40
CA SER A 61 5.55 3.65 -6.63
C SER A 61 6.31 2.97 -7.77
N LEU A 62 7.38 3.60 -8.26
CA LEU A 62 8.22 3.05 -9.32
C LEU A 62 8.85 1.68 -8.98
N VAL A 63 8.99 1.38 -7.69
CA VAL A 63 9.64 0.16 -7.20
C VAL A 63 8.65 -0.91 -6.77
N THR A 64 7.36 -0.59 -6.63
CA THR A 64 6.32 -1.54 -6.21
C THR A 64 6.12 -2.61 -7.28
N SER A 65 6.13 -3.90 -6.90
CA SER A 65 5.99 -5.00 -7.85
C SER A 65 4.55 -5.18 -8.32
N GLU A 66 4.35 -5.61 -9.57
CA GLU A 66 3.02 -5.93 -10.10
C GLU A 66 2.34 -7.07 -9.32
N GLU A 67 3.11 -8.01 -8.76
CA GLU A 67 2.59 -9.05 -7.87
C GLU A 67 1.95 -8.43 -6.62
N THR A 68 2.61 -7.45 -5.99
CA THR A 68 2.07 -6.73 -4.84
C THR A 68 0.80 -5.96 -5.22
N VAL A 69 0.82 -5.27 -6.37
CA VAL A 69 -0.35 -4.53 -6.86
C VAL A 69 -1.53 -5.46 -7.09
N THR A 70 -1.30 -6.62 -7.72
CA THR A 70 -2.33 -7.63 -8.01
C THR A 70 -2.91 -8.19 -6.72
N ALA A 71 -2.06 -8.66 -5.80
CA ALA A 71 -2.49 -9.25 -4.53
C ALA A 71 -3.36 -8.29 -3.70
N VAL A 72 -2.95 -7.01 -3.60
CA VAL A 72 -3.71 -6.02 -2.83
C VAL A 72 -4.98 -5.59 -3.55
N THR A 73 -4.95 -5.49 -4.88
CA THR A 73 -6.15 -5.21 -5.68
C THR A 73 -7.20 -6.31 -5.49
N ASP A 74 -6.79 -7.57 -5.56
CA ASP A 74 -7.67 -8.72 -5.39
C ASP A 74 -8.23 -8.78 -3.97
N TYR A 75 -7.41 -8.52 -2.95
CA TYR A 75 -7.87 -8.43 -1.57
C TYR A 75 -8.94 -7.32 -1.39
N ALA A 76 -8.67 -6.12 -1.90
CA ALA A 76 -9.59 -4.99 -1.79
C ALA A 76 -10.92 -5.25 -2.54
N LYS A 77 -10.88 -5.88 -3.72
CA LYS A 77 -12.09 -6.23 -4.47
C LYS A 77 -12.86 -7.40 -3.86
N ASN A 78 -12.18 -8.49 -3.58
CA ASN A 78 -12.82 -9.77 -3.30
C ASN A 78 -13.13 -9.95 -1.81
N THR A 79 -12.30 -9.40 -0.93
CA THR A 79 -12.50 -9.49 0.52
C THR A 79 -13.18 -8.26 1.07
N LEU A 80 -12.69 -7.06 0.73
CA LEU A 80 -13.25 -5.80 1.26
C LEU A 80 -14.45 -5.26 0.46
N ARG A 81 -14.76 -5.88 -0.69
CA ARG A 81 -15.86 -5.47 -1.59
C ARG A 81 -15.78 -4.00 -2.04
N LYS A 82 -14.56 -3.52 -2.26
CA LYS A 82 -14.28 -2.16 -2.76
C LYS A 82 -14.07 -2.14 -4.27
N LYS A 83 -14.35 -0.99 -4.88
CA LYS A 83 -13.98 -0.66 -6.26
C LYS A 83 -12.58 -0.06 -6.24
N THR A 84 -11.62 -0.72 -6.90
CA THR A 84 -10.24 -0.25 -6.92
C THR A 84 -9.91 0.49 -8.20
N VAL A 85 -9.06 1.50 -8.07
CA VAL A 85 -8.39 2.17 -9.19
C VAL A 85 -6.89 2.21 -8.92
N ARG A 86 -6.07 2.10 -9.96
CA ARG A 86 -4.61 2.27 -9.84
C ARG A 86 -4.27 3.76 -9.91
N ALA A 87 -3.44 4.22 -8.99
CA ALA A 87 -2.95 5.60 -8.94
C ALA A 87 -1.42 5.61 -8.86
N GLY A 88 -0.79 6.65 -9.41
CA GLY A 88 0.64 6.87 -9.27
C GLY A 88 0.98 7.54 -7.94
N ASP A 89 2.16 7.22 -7.41
CA ASP A 89 2.76 7.96 -6.28
C ASP A 89 2.97 9.44 -6.64
N ARG A 90 2.69 10.35 -5.71
CA ARG A 90 2.73 11.80 -5.89
C ARG A 90 3.47 12.48 -4.74
#